data_AF-A0A321L7R4-F1
#
_entry.id   AF-A0A321L7R4-F1
#
_cell.length_a   1.000
_cell.length_b   1.000
_cell.length_c   1.000
_cell.angle_alpha   90.00
_cell.angle_beta   90.00
_cell.angle_gamma   90.00
#
_symmetry.space_group_name_H-M   'P 1'
#
loop_
_entity.id
_entity.type
_entity.pdbx_description
1 polymer ?
#
loop_
_entity_poly.entity_id
_entity_poly.type
_entity_poly.pdbx_seq_one_letter_code
_entity_poly.pdbx_strand_id
1 'polypeptide(L)'
;MTKSFKSAIASFALIAGILSAVHASVRPGPAQAGKSLQDPKAARILRNFQAGRKVLIQTSASQPVMQDFDEAEQLFASGDLDGALTRLEAALKREARRSTFRVIWSAYDRIAEDYDKFDRYVSFMQNLVNAYPNVPDVRAALASAYGVKAANLQKTNPAAMKDVIRYGNLSVDQLDVALAIDPENFMARLGRAITNSYSPTGLAAAEEDFDKLLSIQVLRKNPWYPYYMVYYYYGDALKRGDSLTRAREVVTLGLHYYPVNEDLKRLLDEVNKLIASR
;
A
#
# COMPACT_ATOMS: atom_id res chain seq x y z
N MET A 1 -6.29 -30.55 -19.93
CA MET A 1 -5.26 -29.95 -19.06
C MET A 1 -4.86 -28.51 -19.48
N THR A 2 -5.70 -27.75 -20.21
CA THR A 2 -5.26 -26.52 -20.91
C THR A 2 -6.16 -25.28 -20.71
N LYS A 3 -7.26 -25.39 -19.95
CA LYS A 3 -8.13 -24.24 -19.60
C LYS A 3 -7.87 -23.68 -18.18
N SER A 4 -7.49 -24.51 -17.19
CA SER A 4 -7.23 -24.03 -15.81
C SER A 4 -5.90 -23.30 -15.65
N PHE A 5 -4.93 -23.52 -16.53
CA PHE A 5 -3.65 -22.83 -16.48
C PHE A 5 -3.76 -21.37 -16.95
N LYS A 6 -4.65 -21.09 -17.92
CA LYS A 6 -4.94 -19.73 -18.40
C LYS A 6 -5.78 -18.92 -17.39
N SER A 7 -6.66 -19.56 -16.62
CA SER A 7 -7.39 -18.88 -15.53
C SER A 7 -6.49 -18.58 -14.33
N ALA A 8 -5.55 -19.46 -14.00
CA ALA A 8 -4.54 -19.18 -12.97
C ALA A 8 -3.68 -17.96 -13.36
N ILE A 9 -3.23 -17.87 -14.62
CA ILE A 9 -2.41 -16.75 -15.12
C ILE A 9 -3.17 -15.42 -15.15
N ALA A 10 -4.47 -15.43 -15.46
CA ALA A 10 -5.32 -14.24 -15.42
C ALA A 10 -5.50 -13.70 -13.98
N SER A 11 -5.49 -14.58 -12.98
CA SER A 11 -5.54 -14.20 -11.57
C SER A 11 -4.19 -13.76 -11.00
N PHE A 12 -3.06 -14.19 -11.59
CA PHE A 12 -1.73 -13.72 -11.22
C PHE A 12 -1.45 -12.27 -11.64
N ALA A 13 -2.14 -11.75 -12.66
CA ALA A 13 -1.95 -10.38 -13.14
C ALA A 13 -2.58 -9.31 -12.22
N LEU A 14 -3.59 -9.69 -11.43
CA LEU A 14 -4.24 -8.81 -10.44
C LEU A 14 -3.37 -8.55 -9.20
N ILE A 15 -2.35 -9.38 -8.98
CA ILE A 15 -1.60 -9.54 -7.72
C ILE A 15 -0.74 -8.33 -7.33
N ALA A 16 -0.48 -7.43 -8.28
CA ALA A 16 0.61 -6.48 -8.16
C ALA A 16 0.14 -5.07 -7.73
N GLY A 17 -1.06 -4.63 -8.12
CA GLY A 17 -1.49 -3.23 -8.01
C GLY A 17 -2.09 -2.76 -6.69
N ILE A 18 -1.99 -3.54 -5.62
CA ILE A 18 -2.98 -3.44 -4.53
C ILE A 18 -2.41 -2.82 -3.24
N LEU A 19 -1.15 -2.38 -3.24
CA LEU A 19 -0.73 -1.36 -2.26
C LEU A 19 -1.35 0.02 -2.54
N SER A 20 -2.00 0.15 -3.70
CA SER A 20 -2.35 1.39 -4.36
C SER A 20 -3.87 1.66 -4.47
N ALA A 21 -4.70 0.62 -4.47
CA ALA A 21 -6.12 0.77 -4.82
C ALA A 21 -7.10 0.89 -3.62
N VAL A 22 -6.89 1.72 -2.58
CA VAL A 22 -7.98 2.00 -1.60
C VAL A 22 -7.98 3.45 -1.07
N HIS A 23 -9.21 3.99 -0.92
CA HIS A 23 -9.68 5.30 -0.40
C HIS A 23 -9.93 6.43 -1.41
N ALA A 24 -11.14 6.37 -1.99
CA ALA A 24 -11.97 7.51 -2.33
C ALA A 24 -13.03 7.69 -1.23
N SER A 25 -12.96 8.77 -0.43
CA SER A 25 -14.10 9.48 0.20
C SER A 25 -13.66 10.34 1.40
N VAL A 26 -13.34 11.61 1.16
CA VAL A 26 -13.55 12.69 2.15
C VAL A 26 -13.89 13.96 1.35
N ARG A 27 -15.12 14.48 1.50
CA ARG A 27 -15.50 15.81 0.98
C ARG A 27 -15.08 16.92 1.97
N PRO A 28 -14.78 18.14 1.49
CA PRO A 28 -14.07 19.16 2.25
C PRO A 28 -14.99 20.06 3.09
N GLY A 29 -14.46 20.56 4.22
CA GLY A 29 -14.88 21.81 4.86
C GLY A 29 -14.08 23.00 4.28
N PRO A 30 -14.57 24.24 4.40
CA PRO A 30 -14.11 25.33 3.56
C PRO A 30 -12.79 25.89 4.09
N ALA A 31 -11.73 25.79 3.28
CA ALA A 31 -10.58 26.66 3.39
C ALA A 31 -10.06 26.96 1.97
N GLN A 32 -9.85 28.26 1.74
CA GLN A 32 -9.54 28.88 0.47
C GLN A 32 -8.21 28.36 -0.10
N ALA A 33 -8.20 27.91 -1.37
CA ALA A 33 -6.94 27.62 -2.05
C ALA A 33 -7.08 27.58 -3.59
N GLY A 34 -5.96 27.88 -4.26
CA GLY A 34 -5.83 28.06 -5.71
C GLY A 34 -6.02 26.79 -6.56
N LYS A 35 -5.97 27.00 -7.88
CA LYS A 35 -6.47 26.11 -8.94
C LYS A 35 -5.92 24.65 -8.98
N SER A 36 -4.89 24.27 -8.23
CA SER A 36 -4.36 22.88 -8.20
C SER A 36 -5.10 21.94 -7.22
N LEU A 37 -5.92 22.48 -6.32
CA LEU A 37 -6.55 21.72 -5.21
C LEU A 37 -7.95 21.16 -5.49
N GLN A 38 -8.42 21.24 -6.74
CA GLN A 38 -9.71 20.66 -7.13
C GLN A 38 -9.62 19.16 -7.49
N ASP A 39 -8.41 18.61 -7.63
CA ASP A 39 -8.19 17.17 -7.87
C ASP A 39 -8.31 16.38 -6.55
N PRO A 40 -9.28 15.44 -6.43
CA PRO A 40 -9.42 14.58 -5.26
C PRO A 40 -8.16 13.77 -4.92
N LYS A 41 -7.32 13.43 -5.91
CA LYS A 41 -6.04 12.74 -5.70
C LYS A 41 -5.03 13.65 -5.00
N ALA A 42 -4.88 14.88 -5.48
CA ALA A 42 -3.99 15.88 -4.88
C ALA A 42 -4.35 16.17 -3.41
N ALA A 43 -5.65 16.36 -3.12
CA ALA A 43 -6.12 16.58 -1.76
C ALA A 43 -5.81 15.40 -0.82
N ARG A 44 -5.84 14.16 -1.34
CA ARG A 44 -5.47 12.97 -0.57
C ARG A 44 -3.97 12.93 -0.27
N ILE A 45 -3.13 13.23 -1.26
CA ILE A 45 -1.68 13.24 -1.08
C ILE A 45 -1.25 14.31 -0.06
N LEU A 46 -1.86 15.49 -0.09
CA LEU A 46 -1.57 16.53 0.92
C LEU A 46 -1.98 16.12 2.33
N ARG A 47 -3.08 15.38 2.50
CA ARG A 47 -3.41 14.79 3.80
C ARG A 47 -2.36 13.78 4.27
N ASN A 48 -1.78 13.00 3.35
CA ASN A 48 -0.67 12.11 3.68
C ASN A 48 0.57 12.88 4.13
N PHE A 49 0.91 14.00 3.48
CA PHE A 49 1.99 14.89 3.95
C PHE A 49 1.71 15.42 5.36
N GLN A 50 0.51 15.94 5.62
CA GLN A 50 0.13 16.45 6.94
C GLN A 50 0.21 15.39 8.04
N ALA A 51 -0.35 14.21 7.78
CA ALA A 51 -0.27 13.08 8.70
C ALA A 51 1.19 12.64 8.92
N GLY A 52 1.97 12.55 7.85
CA GLY A 52 3.36 12.14 7.89
C GLY A 52 4.24 13.12 8.68
N ARG A 53 4.06 14.42 8.48
CA ARG A 53 4.76 15.47 9.25
C ARG A 53 4.55 15.29 10.75
N LYS A 54 3.33 15.02 11.19
CA LYS A 54 3.03 14.79 12.61
C LYS A 54 3.86 13.63 13.16
N VAL A 55 3.96 12.52 12.42
CA VAL A 55 4.76 11.36 12.83
C VAL A 55 6.24 11.68 12.83
N LEU A 56 6.77 12.37 11.81
CA LEU A 56 8.18 12.73 11.72
C LEU A 56 8.61 13.62 12.90
N ILE A 57 7.76 14.57 13.31
CA ILE A 57 7.99 15.39 14.51
C ILE A 57 8.00 14.51 15.77
N GLN A 58 6.99 13.65 15.93
CA GLN A 58 6.85 12.77 17.10
C GLN A 58 7.98 11.76 17.25
N THR A 59 8.63 11.39 16.14
CA THR A 59 9.76 10.45 16.09
C THR A 59 11.11 11.15 16.06
N SER A 60 11.13 12.48 16.20
CA SER A 60 12.36 13.30 16.18
C SER A 60 13.21 13.05 14.94
N ALA A 61 12.58 13.00 13.76
CA ALA A 61 13.28 12.96 12.49
C ALA A 61 14.29 14.12 12.39
N SER A 62 15.43 13.87 11.76
CA SER A 62 16.49 14.87 11.67
C SER A 62 16.04 16.12 10.89
N GLN A 63 16.62 17.28 11.21
CA GLN A 63 16.28 18.53 10.53
C GLN A 63 16.40 18.46 8.99
N PRO A 64 17.43 17.83 8.39
CA PRO A 64 17.49 17.66 6.94
C PRO A 64 16.32 16.85 6.37
N VAL A 65 15.84 15.84 7.10
CA VAL A 65 14.71 15.01 6.66
C VAL A 65 13.39 15.78 6.73
N MET A 66 13.19 16.56 7.79
CA MET A 66 12.04 17.46 7.90
C MET A 66 12.05 18.48 6.76
N GLN A 67 13.21 19.06 6.45
CA GLN A 67 13.35 20.02 5.35
C GLN A 67 13.03 19.38 3.98
N ASP A 68 13.62 18.23 3.68
CA ASP A 68 13.34 17.52 2.43
C ASP A 68 11.84 17.15 2.32
N PHE A 69 11.21 16.73 3.42
CA PHE A 69 9.78 16.38 3.42
C PHE A 69 8.85 17.60 3.26
N ASP A 70 9.16 18.72 3.91
CA ASP A 70 8.38 19.96 3.81
C ASP A 70 8.53 20.60 2.42
N GLU A 71 9.74 20.60 1.85
CA GLU A 71 9.97 21.09 0.50
C GLU A 71 9.27 20.20 -0.54
N ALA A 72 9.23 18.88 -0.32
CA ALA A 72 8.45 17.98 -1.18
C ALA A 72 6.95 18.32 -1.18
N GLU A 73 6.35 18.65 -0.02
CA GLU A 73 4.94 19.06 0.03
C GLU A 73 4.71 20.37 -0.73
N GLN A 74 5.61 21.34 -0.58
CA GLN A 74 5.52 22.63 -1.28
C GLN A 74 5.61 22.47 -2.81
N LEU A 75 6.58 21.68 -3.27
CA LEU A 75 6.75 21.37 -4.70
C LEU A 75 5.54 20.60 -5.24
N PHE A 76 5.01 19.65 -4.47
CA PHE A 76 3.78 18.94 -4.86
C PHE A 76 2.59 19.90 -4.98
N ALA A 77 2.40 20.78 -4.00
CA ALA A 77 1.30 21.73 -3.98
C ALA A 77 1.36 22.75 -5.14
N SER A 78 2.56 23.12 -5.58
CA SER A 78 2.79 23.99 -6.74
C SER A 78 2.71 23.27 -8.09
N GLY A 79 2.60 21.94 -8.10
CA GLY A 79 2.51 21.11 -9.30
C GLY A 79 3.84 20.59 -9.83
N ASP A 80 4.96 20.86 -9.15
CA ASP A 80 6.26 20.29 -9.48
C ASP A 80 6.41 18.87 -8.90
N LEU A 81 5.84 17.91 -9.61
CA LEU A 81 5.86 16.49 -9.23
C LEU A 81 7.28 15.92 -9.21
N ASP A 82 8.13 16.29 -10.16
CA ASP A 82 9.47 15.74 -10.26
C ASP A 82 10.41 16.31 -9.20
N GLY A 83 10.26 17.59 -8.86
CA GLY A 83 10.89 18.20 -7.69
C GLY A 83 10.43 17.55 -6.39
N ALA A 84 9.13 17.36 -6.20
CA ALA A 84 8.57 16.70 -5.02
C ALA A 84 9.13 15.28 -4.80
N LEU A 85 9.14 14.47 -5.86
CA LEU A 85 9.73 13.12 -5.80
C LEU A 85 11.23 13.16 -5.50
N THR A 86 11.97 14.12 -6.07
CA THR A 86 13.43 14.26 -5.80
C THR A 86 13.70 14.53 -4.33
N ARG A 87 12.89 15.39 -3.69
CA ARG A 87 13.01 15.69 -2.27
C ARG A 87 12.63 14.51 -1.38
N LEU A 88 11.56 13.79 -1.72
CA LEU A 88 11.21 12.55 -1.03
C LEU A 88 12.30 11.48 -1.18
N GLU A 89 12.94 11.35 -2.35
CA GLU A 89 14.06 10.42 -2.57
C GLU A 89 15.27 10.76 -1.68
N ALA A 90 15.56 12.05 -1.48
CA ALA A 90 16.59 12.49 -0.55
C ALA A 90 16.26 12.11 0.89
N ALA A 91 15.03 12.36 1.35
CA ALA A 91 14.56 11.98 2.67
C ALA A 91 14.59 10.45 2.89
N LEU A 92 14.15 9.67 1.90
CA LEU A 92 14.15 8.19 1.94
C LEU A 92 15.55 7.60 2.05
N LYS A 93 16.54 8.17 1.35
CA LYS A 93 17.94 7.73 1.46
C LYS A 93 18.50 7.93 2.87
N ARG A 94 18.11 9.00 3.56
CA ARG A 94 18.56 9.32 4.93
C ARG A 94 17.91 8.43 5.97
N GLU A 95 16.63 8.14 5.77
CA GLU A 95 15.82 7.38 6.73
C GLU A 95 15.72 5.89 6.40
N ALA A 96 16.48 5.39 5.41
CA ALA A 96 16.37 4.01 4.92
C ALA A 96 16.39 2.94 6.03
N ARG A 97 17.12 3.16 7.14
CA ARG A 97 17.23 2.20 8.26
C ARG A 97 16.35 2.56 9.48
N ARG A 98 15.45 3.53 9.34
CA ARG A 98 14.67 4.11 10.44
C ARG A 98 13.18 3.81 10.25
N SER A 99 12.43 3.73 11.34
CA SER A 99 10.98 3.45 11.32
C SER A 99 10.15 4.53 10.62
N THR A 100 10.70 5.72 10.49
CA THR A 100 10.22 6.89 9.74
C THR A 100 10.27 6.69 8.22
N PHE A 101 11.06 5.74 7.71
CA PHE A 101 11.14 5.41 6.28
C PHE A 101 9.76 5.26 5.66
N ARG A 102 8.91 4.43 6.29
CA ARG A 102 7.56 4.13 5.80
C ARG A 102 6.66 5.37 5.69
N VAL A 103 6.85 6.34 6.58
CA VAL A 103 6.08 7.59 6.58
C VAL A 103 6.37 8.39 5.32
N ILE A 104 7.65 8.55 5.01
CA ILE A 104 8.11 9.26 3.81
C ILE A 104 7.72 8.47 2.56
N TRP A 105 7.90 7.15 2.62
CA TRP A 105 7.62 6.25 1.51
C TRP A 105 6.14 6.28 1.12
N SER A 106 5.24 6.36 2.09
CA SER A 106 3.80 6.45 1.82
C SER A 106 3.41 7.68 1.00
N ALA A 107 4.12 8.81 1.14
CA ALA A 107 3.90 9.99 0.29
C ALA A 107 4.48 9.77 -1.12
N TYR A 108 5.70 9.20 -1.19
CA TYR A 108 6.37 8.91 -2.45
C TYR A 108 5.60 7.92 -3.33
N ASP A 109 5.21 6.78 -2.75
CA ASP A 109 4.41 5.73 -3.38
C ASP A 109 3.12 6.31 -3.99
N ARG A 110 2.44 7.19 -3.25
CA ARG A 110 1.20 7.82 -3.70
C ARG A 110 1.38 8.76 -4.87
N ILE A 111 2.38 9.64 -4.82
CA ILE A 111 2.68 10.53 -5.95
C ILE A 111 3.09 9.70 -7.17
N ALA A 112 3.94 8.70 -6.95
CA ALA A 112 4.43 7.87 -8.05
C ALA A 112 3.31 7.07 -8.72
N GLU A 113 2.36 6.56 -7.95
CA GLU A 113 1.20 5.86 -8.45
C GLU A 113 0.20 6.80 -9.13
N ASP A 114 -0.28 7.83 -8.42
CA ASP A 114 -1.41 8.65 -8.86
C ASP A 114 -1.11 9.48 -10.11
N TYR A 115 0.19 9.74 -10.36
CA TYR A 115 0.72 10.53 -11.47
C TYR A 115 1.67 9.73 -12.40
N ASP A 116 1.51 8.41 -12.43
CA ASP A 116 2.11 7.51 -13.42
C ASP A 116 3.66 7.55 -13.50
N LYS A 117 4.35 7.79 -12.39
CA LYS A 117 5.83 7.82 -12.30
C LYS A 117 6.44 6.44 -11.99
N PHE A 118 5.86 5.38 -12.56
CA PHE A 118 6.19 3.98 -12.23
C PHE A 118 7.66 3.60 -12.51
N ASP A 119 8.21 4.05 -13.64
CA ASP A 119 9.61 3.71 -14.01
C ASP A 119 10.63 4.37 -13.08
N ARG A 120 10.37 5.62 -12.69
CA ARG A 120 11.16 6.34 -11.70
C ARG A 120 11.11 5.62 -10.36
N TYR A 121 9.90 5.22 -9.93
CA TYR A 121 9.69 4.50 -8.68
C TYR A 121 10.49 3.18 -8.63
N VAL A 122 10.35 2.34 -9.66
CA VAL A 122 11.10 1.08 -9.75
C VAL A 122 12.60 1.33 -9.73
N SER A 123 13.09 2.26 -10.55
CA SER A 123 14.52 2.54 -10.66
C SER A 123 15.10 3.06 -9.35
N PHE A 124 14.40 3.96 -8.67
CA PHE A 124 14.80 4.49 -7.38
C PHE A 124 14.85 3.39 -6.30
N MET A 125 13.81 2.57 -6.19
CA MET A 125 13.77 1.51 -5.18
C MET A 125 14.79 0.40 -5.43
N GLN A 126 15.09 0.08 -6.70
CA GLN A 126 16.20 -0.84 -7.04
C GLN A 126 17.54 -0.30 -6.55
N ASN A 127 17.81 0.97 -6.80
CA ASN A 127 19.03 1.63 -6.32
C ASN A 127 19.08 1.65 -4.79
N LEU A 128 17.93 1.88 -4.13
CA LEU A 128 17.87 1.89 -2.67
C LEU A 128 18.08 0.50 -2.06
N VAL A 129 17.52 -0.57 -2.65
CA VAL A 129 17.80 -1.96 -2.27
C VAL A 129 19.27 -2.30 -2.48
N ASN A 130 19.90 -1.85 -3.56
CA ASN A 130 21.33 -2.06 -3.80
C ASN A 130 22.20 -1.40 -2.71
N ALA A 131 21.82 -0.20 -2.25
CA ALA A 131 22.52 0.49 -1.16
C ALA A 131 22.22 -0.11 0.23
N TYR A 132 21.03 -0.70 0.40
CA TYR A 132 20.54 -1.21 1.69
C TYR A 132 19.90 -2.61 1.55
N PRO A 133 20.66 -3.64 1.17
CA PRO A 133 20.10 -4.94 0.77
C PRO A 133 19.47 -5.71 1.94
N ASN A 134 19.81 -5.39 3.18
CA ASN A 134 19.34 -6.08 4.39
C ASN A 134 18.33 -5.25 5.18
N VAL A 135 17.67 -4.28 4.54
CA VAL A 135 16.59 -3.52 5.18
C VAL A 135 15.24 -4.03 4.65
N PRO A 136 14.41 -4.65 5.50
CA PRO A 136 13.17 -5.29 5.06
C PRO A 136 12.14 -4.28 4.54
N ASP A 137 12.05 -3.09 5.13
CA ASP A 137 11.13 -2.03 4.66
C ASP A 137 11.51 -1.54 3.25
N VAL A 138 12.80 -1.44 2.93
CA VAL A 138 13.29 -1.04 1.60
C VAL A 138 12.99 -2.12 0.56
N ARG A 139 13.14 -3.40 0.94
CA ARG A 139 12.72 -4.56 0.11
C ARG A 139 11.22 -4.53 -0.16
N ALA A 140 10.40 -4.31 0.88
CA ALA A 140 8.95 -4.21 0.75
C ALA A 140 8.52 -3.00 -0.10
N ALA A 141 9.23 -1.87 -0.02
CA ALA A 141 8.99 -0.72 -0.89
C ALA A 141 9.31 -1.02 -2.37
N LEU A 142 10.39 -1.76 -2.66
CA LEU A 142 10.66 -2.24 -4.02
C LEU A 142 9.58 -3.21 -4.50
N ALA A 143 9.11 -4.10 -3.62
CA ALA A 143 8.00 -4.98 -3.94
C ALA A 143 6.75 -4.19 -4.38
N SER A 144 6.42 -3.11 -3.64
CA SER A 144 5.34 -2.19 -4.03
C SER A 144 5.57 -1.59 -5.41
N ALA A 145 6.77 -1.05 -5.68
CA ALA A 145 7.09 -0.42 -6.95
C ALA A 145 6.88 -1.38 -8.14
N TYR A 146 7.33 -2.63 -8.02
CA TYR A 146 7.07 -3.67 -9.01
C TYR A 146 5.58 -4.00 -9.12
N GLY A 147 4.93 -4.09 -7.96
CA GLY A 147 3.50 -4.28 -7.83
C GLY A 147 2.70 -3.31 -8.70
N VAL A 148 2.83 -2.03 -8.38
CA VAL A 148 2.13 -0.94 -9.04
C VAL A 148 2.42 -0.91 -10.54
N LYS A 149 3.68 -1.15 -10.95
CA LYS A 149 4.05 -1.23 -12.36
C LYS A 149 3.33 -2.35 -13.10
N ALA A 150 3.24 -3.55 -12.52
CA ALA A 150 2.53 -4.66 -13.14
C ALA A 150 1.03 -4.36 -13.31
N ALA A 151 0.38 -3.74 -12.32
CA ALA A 151 -1.03 -3.37 -12.46
C ALA A 151 -1.27 -2.27 -13.48
N ASN A 152 -0.38 -1.28 -13.56
CA ASN A 152 -0.46 -0.28 -14.62
C ASN A 152 -0.31 -0.94 -16.00
N LEU A 153 0.65 -1.86 -16.18
CA LEU A 153 0.82 -2.61 -17.42
C LEU A 153 -0.43 -3.43 -17.77
N GLN A 154 -1.02 -4.11 -16.79
CA GLN A 154 -2.26 -4.87 -17.01
C GLN A 154 -3.40 -3.98 -17.50
N LYS A 155 -3.54 -2.77 -16.91
CA LYS A 155 -4.59 -1.81 -17.25
C LYS A 155 -4.38 -1.16 -18.62
N THR A 156 -3.14 -0.78 -18.93
CA THR A 156 -2.81 0.08 -20.10
C THR A 156 -2.34 -0.71 -21.31
N ASN A 157 -1.77 -1.89 -21.10
CA ASN A 157 -1.27 -2.76 -22.16
C ASN A 157 -1.52 -4.24 -21.83
N PRO A 158 -2.78 -4.73 -21.95
CA PRO A 158 -3.12 -6.11 -21.67
C PRO A 158 -2.34 -7.15 -22.51
N ALA A 159 -1.78 -6.74 -23.66
CA ALA A 159 -0.93 -7.59 -24.50
C ALA A 159 0.45 -7.84 -23.87
N ALA A 160 0.91 -6.99 -22.93
CA ALA A 160 2.16 -7.13 -22.20
C ALA A 160 2.07 -8.12 -21.01
N MET A 161 1.24 -9.15 -21.11
CA MET A 161 1.01 -10.12 -20.03
C MET A 161 2.31 -10.75 -19.51
N LYS A 162 3.31 -10.97 -20.38
CA LYS A 162 4.63 -11.46 -19.98
C LYS A 162 5.31 -10.53 -18.97
N ASP A 163 5.23 -9.22 -19.18
CA ASP A 163 5.83 -8.23 -18.28
C ASP A 163 5.03 -8.06 -16.99
N VAL A 164 3.70 -8.15 -17.07
CA VAL A 164 2.84 -8.18 -15.87
C VAL A 164 3.23 -9.35 -14.96
N ILE A 165 3.38 -10.56 -15.51
CA ILE A 165 3.82 -11.75 -14.76
C ILE A 165 5.22 -11.53 -14.19
N ARG A 166 6.15 -11.00 -14.99
CA ARG A 166 7.52 -10.74 -14.56
C ARG A 166 7.57 -9.79 -13.35
N TYR A 167 6.89 -8.66 -13.41
CA TYR A 167 6.88 -7.69 -12.31
C TYR A 167 6.11 -8.22 -11.09
N GLY A 168 5.05 -9.01 -11.29
CA GLY A 168 4.37 -9.72 -10.19
C GLY A 168 5.30 -10.66 -9.44
N ASN A 169 6.07 -11.49 -10.16
CA ASN A 169 7.05 -12.39 -9.53
C ASN A 169 8.15 -11.62 -8.80
N LEU A 170 8.70 -10.57 -9.42
CA LEU A 170 9.71 -9.72 -8.77
C LEU A 170 9.19 -9.07 -7.49
N SER A 171 7.90 -8.71 -7.44
CA SER A 171 7.25 -8.19 -6.23
C SER A 171 7.25 -9.24 -5.12
N VAL A 172 6.76 -10.45 -5.41
CA VAL A 172 6.73 -11.57 -4.46
C VAL A 172 8.11 -11.92 -3.94
N ASP A 173 9.11 -12.03 -4.83
CA ASP A 173 10.49 -12.32 -4.46
C ASP A 173 11.04 -11.31 -3.43
N GLN A 174 10.73 -10.02 -3.58
CA GLN A 174 11.18 -9.00 -2.63
C GLN A 174 10.43 -9.08 -1.29
N LEU A 175 9.16 -9.46 -1.27
CA LEU A 175 8.39 -9.66 -0.03
C LEU A 175 8.94 -10.86 0.75
N ASP A 176 9.26 -11.96 0.07
CA ASP A 176 9.83 -13.14 0.70
C ASP A 176 11.23 -12.88 1.26
N VAL A 177 12.07 -12.13 0.52
CA VAL A 177 13.36 -11.69 1.06
C VAL A 177 13.19 -10.77 2.27
N ALA A 178 12.24 -9.83 2.24
CA ALA A 178 11.97 -8.95 3.37
C ALA A 178 11.54 -9.75 4.62
N LEU A 179 10.67 -10.75 4.44
CA LEU A 179 10.19 -11.60 5.55
C LEU A 179 11.23 -12.61 6.03
N ALA A 180 12.19 -13.00 5.19
CA ALA A 180 13.35 -13.76 5.63
C ALA A 180 14.30 -12.92 6.50
N ILE A 181 14.40 -11.61 6.25
CA ILE A 181 15.20 -10.67 7.07
C ILE A 181 14.47 -10.35 8.38
N ASP A 182 13.18 -10.00 8.30
CA ASP A 182 12.33 -9.67 9.44
C ASP A 182 10.96 -10.33 9.27
N PRO A 183 10.71 -11.47 9.94
CA PRO A 183 9.43 -12.16 9.86
C PRO A 183 8.26 -11.32 10.36
N GLU A 184 8.47 -10.32 11.21
CA GLU A 184 7.37 -9.47 11.71
C GLU A 184 7.22 -8.19 10.89
N ASN A 185 7.93 -8.06 9.77
CA ASN A 185 7.86 -6.86 8.95
C ASN A 185 6.44 -6.61 8.44
N PHE A 186 5.83 -5.54 8.94
CA PHE A 186 4.44 -5.20 8.66
C PHE A 186 4.20 -4.99 7.15
N MET A 187 5.07 -4.25 6.47
CA MET A 187 4.90 -3.92 5.05
C MET A 187 4.97 -5.17 4.18
N ALA A 188 6.00 -6.00 4.40
CA ALA A 188 6.20 -7.22 3.63
C ALA A 188 5.07 -8.23 3.86
N ARG A 189 4.64 -8.40 5.11
CA ARG A 189 3.56 -9.33 5.45
C ARG A 189 2.21 -8.87 4.91
N LEU A 190 1.91 -7.57 5.00
CA LEU A 190 0.68 -7.01 4.41
C LEU A 190 0.70 -7.13 2.89
N GLY A 191 1.82 -6.80 2.25
CA GLY A 191 2.00 -6.95 0.81
C GLY A 191 1.77 -8.40 0.36
N ARG A 192 2.38 -9.37 1.05
CA ARG A 192 2.24 -10.80 0.72
C ARG A 192 0.83 -11.32 0.96
N ALA A 193 0.18 -10.92 2.06
CA ALA A 193 -1.21 -11.26 2.35
C ALA A 193 -2.14 -10.78 1.22
N ILE A 194 -2.01 -9.50 0.83
CA ILE A 194 -2.77 -8.91 -0.26
C ILE A 194 -2.52 -9.69 -1.55
N THR A 195 -1.26 -9.86 -1.95
CA THR A 195 -0.85 -10.62 -3.14
C THR A 195 -1.48 -12.01 -3.18
N ASN A 196 -1.38 -12.78 -2.10
CA ASN A 196 -1.94 -14.13 -2.02
C ASN A 196 -3.47 -14.13 -2.06
N SER A 197 -4.13 -13.09 -1.50
CA SER A 197 -5.59 -13.02 -1.42
C SER A 197 -6.31 -12.86 -2.77
N TYR A 198 -5.57 -12.52 -3.84
CA TYR A 198 -6.08 -12.44 -5.21
C TYR A 198 -5.70 -13.65 -6.06
N SER A 199 -4.88 -14.56 -5.53
CA SER A 199 -4.64 -15.86 -6.15
C SER A 199 -5.83 -16.79 -5.92
N PRO A 200 -6.30 -17.58 -6.93
CA PRO A 200 -7.47 -18.45 -6.79
C PRO A 200 -7.32 -19.51 -5.70
N THR A 201 -6.09 -19.88 -5.38
CA THR A 201 -5.75 -20.88 -4.35
C THR A 201 -4.98 -20.27 -3.19
N GLY A 202 -4.83 -18.94 -3.14
CA GLY A 202 -3.96 -18.25 -2.19
C GLY A 202 -4.66 -17.75 -0.93
N LEU A 203 -5.98 -17.92 -0.81
CA LEU A 203 -6.72 -17.40 0.35
C LEU A 203 -6.15 -17.91 1.67
N ALA A 204 -5.95 -19.21 1.84
CA ALA A 204 -5.42 -19.77 3.09
C ALA A 204 -4.06 -19.17 3.50
N ALA A 205 -3.15 -18.98 2.54
CA ALA A 205 -1.85 -18.33 2.79
C ALA A 205 -2.01 -16.83 3.12
N ALA A 206 -2.97 -16.16 2.51
CA ALA A 206 -3.30 -14.77 2.85
C ALA A 206 -3.86 -14.65 4.27
N GLU A 207 -4.75 -15.57 4.68
CA GLU A 207 -5.31 -15.60 6.03
C GLU A 207 -4.22 -15.73 7.09
N GLU A 208 -3.24 -16.62 6.88
CA GLU A 208 -2.10 -16.79 7.78
C GLU A 208 -1.35 -15.46 8.01
N ASP A 209 -1.06 -14.73 6.94
CA ASP A 209 -0.37 -13.45 7.04
C ASP A 209 -1.25 -12.36 7.69
N PHE A 210 -2.55 -12.31 7.36
CA PHE A 210 -3.48 -11.37 7.98
C PHE A 210 -3.68 -11.64 9.48
N ASP A 211 -3.90 -12.88 9.88
CA ASP A 211 -4.04 -13.27 11.29
C ASP A 211 -2.76 -12.95 12.07
N LYS A 212 -1.59 -13.17 11.47
CA LYS A 212 -0.32 -12.79 12.09
C LYS A 212 -0.23 -11.27 12.27
N LEU A 213 -0.62 -10.47 11.29
CA LEU A 213 -0.66 -9.00 11.44
C LEU A 213 -1.62 -8.55 12.54
N LEU A 214 -2.82 -9.14 12.62
CA LEU A 214 -3.78 -8.84 13.69
C LEU A 214 -3.21 -9.22 15.08
N SER A 215 -2.49 -10.34 15.19
CA SER A 215 -1.81 -10.72 16.44
C SER A 215 -0.74 -9.71 16.85
N ILE A 216 0.04 -9.19 15.90
CA ILE A 216 1.07 -8.18 16.16
C ILE A 216 0.44 -6.86 16.62
N GLN A 217 -0.72 -6.46 16.07
CA GLN A 217 -1.45 -5.26 16.49
C GLN A 217 -1.76 -5.30 17.99
N VAL A 218 -2.31 -6.43 18.46
CA VAL A 218 -2.72 -6.61 19.86
C VAL A 218 -1.50 -6.55 20.79
N LEU A 219 -0.40 -7.19 20.40
CA LEU A 219 0.80 -7.32 21.23
C LEU A 219 1.65 -6.05 21.30
N ARG A 220 1.79 -5.33 20.18
CA ARG A 220 2.79 -4.25 20.06
C ARG A 220 2.18 -2.85 19.93
N LYS A 221 0.86 -2.73 19.67
CA LYS A 221 0.13 -1.46 19.49
C LYS A 221 0.96 -0.35 18.84
N ASN A 222 1.57 -0.62 17.69
CA ASN A 222 2.34 0.39 16.98
C ASN A 222 1.35 1.39 16.33
N PRO A 223 1.26 2.65 16.82
CA PRO A 223 0.24 3.59 16.40
C PRO A 223 0.45 4.07 14.95
N TRP A 224 1.63 3.81 14.39
CA TRP A 224 1.98 4.25 13.05
C TRP A 224 1.44 3.30 11.99
N TYR A 225 1.31 2.01 12.29
CA TYR A 225 0.88 1.06 11.28
C TYR A 225 -0.62 1.22 10.95
N PRO A 226 -0.98 1.28 9.66
CA PRO A 226 -2.34 1.45 9.17
C PRO A 226 -3.11 0.13 9.29
N TYR A 227 -3.29 -0.37 10.51
CA TYR A 227 -3.94 -1.66 10.76
C TYR A 227 -5.37 -1.71 10.25
N TYR A 228 -6.05 -0.57 10.07
CA TYR A 228 -7.36 -0.53 9.38
C TYR A 228 -7.31 -1.22 7.99
N MET A 229 -6.17 -1.16 7.29
CA MET A 229 -6.00 -1.83 5.99
C MET A 229 -5.97 -3.35 6.13
N VAL A 230 -5.44 -3.88 7.24
CA VAL A 230 -5.44 -5.33 7.50
C VAL A 230 -6.88 -5.83 7.57
N TYR A 231 -7.74 -5.16 8.33
CA TYR A 231 -9.16 -5.51 8.42
C TYR A 231 -9.90 -5.37 7.08
N TYR A 232 -9.62 -4.30 6.34
CA TYR A 232 -10.25 -4.06 5.04
C TYR A 232 -9.89 -5.17 4.05
N TYR A 233 -8.59 -5.40 3.82
CA TYR A 233 -8.14 -6.38 2.83
C TYR A 233 -8.46 -7.81 3.25
N TYR A 234 -8.40 -8.13 4.54
CA TYR A 234 -8.76 -9.46 5.01
C TYR A 234 -10.27 -9.71 4.86
N GLY A 235 -11.11 -8.75 5.26
CA GLY A 235 -12.56 -8.84 5.05
C GLY A 235 -12.94 -8.96 3.58
N ASP A 236 -12.30 -8.18 2.70
CA ASP A 236 -12.54 -8.21 1.27
C ASP A 236 -12.04 -9.51 0.60
N ALA A 237 -10.92 -10.07 1.07
CA ALA A 237 -10.42 -11.38 0.67
C ALA A 237 -11.40 -12.50 1.03
N LEU A 238 -11.87 -12.52 2.28
CA LEU A 238 -12.86 -13.47 2.77
C LEU A 238 -14.20 -13.35 2.01
N LYS A 239 -14.63 -12.12 1.71
CA LYS A 239 -15.82 -11.84 0.89
C LYS A 239 -15.68 -12.46 -0.51
N ARG A 240 -14.54 -12.25 -1.18
CA ARG A 240 -14.25 -12.85 -2.49
C ARG A 240 -14.17 -14.39 -2.42
N GLY A 241 -13.66 -14.91 -1.31
CA GLY A 241 -13.55 -16.34 -1.02
C GLY A 241 -14.82 -17.00 -0.49
N ASP A 242 -15.98 -16.33 -0.60
CA ASP A 242 -17.28 -16.81 -0.13
C ASP A 242 -17.41 -17.08 1.39
N SER A 243 -16.43 -16.66 2.19
CA SER A 243 -16.37 -16.85 3.63
C SER A 243 -17.07 -15.71 4.38
N LEU A 244 -18.34 -15.46 4.04
CA LEU A 244 -19.05 -14.22 4.41
C LEU A 244 -19.22 -14.02 5.92
N THR A 245 -19.46 -15.07 6.71
CA THR A 245 -19.57 -14.96 8.17
C THR A 245 -18.26 -14.45 8.77
N ARG A 246 -17.13 -15.04 8.35
CA ARG A 246 -15.81 -14.63 8.80
C ARG A 246 -15.46 -13.22 8.32
N ALA A 247 -15.83 -12.87 7.08
CA ALA A 247 -15.68 -11.51 6.57
C ALA A 247 -16.39 -10.49 7.46
N ARG A 248 -17.64 -10.76 7.85
CA ARG A 248 -18.42 -9.91 8.76
C ARG A 248 -17.73 -9.75 10.12
N GLU A 249 -17.23 -10.83 10.71
CA GLU A 249 -16.52 -10.80 11.99
C GLU A 249 -15.28 -9.90 11.93
N VAL A 250 -14.42 -10.11 10.92
CA VAL A 250 -13.18 -9.35 10.73
C VAL A 250 -13.48 -7.86 10.53
N VAL A 251 -14.43 -7.52 9.67
CA VAL A 251 -14.76 -6.11 9.38
C VAL A 251 -15.43 -5.44 10.58
N THR A 252 -16.29 -6.15 11.31
CA THR A 252 -16.88 -5.66 12.57
C THR A 252 -15.81 -5.36 13.61
N LEU A 253 -14.83 -6.26 13.76
CA LEU A 253 -13.69 -6.03 14.65
C LEU A 253 -12.86 -4.82 14.20
N GLY A 254 -12.66 -4.65 12.89
CA GLY A 254 -12.01 -3.46 12.34
C GLY A 254 -12.74 -2.17 12.71
N LEU A 255 -14.07 -2.15 12.61
CA LEU A 255 -14.90 -0.99 13.00
C LEU A 255 -14.91 -0.74 14.50
N HIS A 256 -14.70 -1.76 15.34
CA HIS A 256 -14.49 -1.55 16.77
C HIS A 256 -13.24 -0.69 17.04
N TYR A 257 -12.14 -0.95 16.33
CA TYR A 257 -10.91 -0.15 16.46
C TYR A 257 -10.92 1.15 15.64
N TYR A 258 -11.65 1.19 14.53
CA TYR A 258 -11.68 2.29 13.57
C TYR A 258 -13.12 2.71 13.22
N PRO A 259 -13.91 3.21 14.19
CA PRO A 259 -15.36 3.41 14.04
C PRO A 259 -15.76 4.44 12.97
N VAL A 260 -14.84 5.33 12.60
CA VAL A 260 -15.06 6.38 11.58
C VAL A 260 -14.52 6.00 10.20
N ASN A 261 -14.00 4.79 10.01
CA ASN A 261 -13.46 4.37 8.71
C ASN A 261 -14.59 4.00 7.74
N GLU A 262 -14.81 4.85 6.73
CA GLU A 262 -15.90 4.70 5.77
C GLU A 262 -15.76 3.51 4.82
N ASP A 263 -14.52 3.08 4.52
CA ASP A 263 -14.30 1.93 3.64
C ASP A 263 -14.61 0.61 4.36
N LEU A 264 -14.32 0.52 5.66
CA LEU A 264 -14.77 -0.61 6.49
C LEU A 264 -16.30 -0.63 6.63
N LYS A 265 -16.96 0.52 6.79
CA LYS A 265 -18.43 0.61 6.82
C LYS A 265 -19.05 0.12 5.51
N ARG A 266 -18.54 0.63 4.38
CA ARG A 266 -19.00 0.21 3.05
C ARG A 266 -18.82 -1.29 2.82
N LEU A 267 -17.66 -1.83 3.20
CA LEU A 267 -17.38 -3.27 3.08
C LEU A 267 -18.31 -4.11 3.96
N LEU A 268 -18.61 -3.66 5.19
CA LEU A 268 -19.58 -4.36 6.06
C LEU A 268 -20.98 -4.38 5.44
N ASP A 269 -21.43 -3.27 4.85
CA ASP A 269 -22.71 -3.18 4.17
C ASP A 269 -22.79 -4.13 2.96
N GLU A 270 -21.72 -4.21 2.16
CA GLU A 270 -21.63 -5.16 1.06
C GLU A 270 -21.73 -6.62 1.53
N VAL A 271 -20.96 -6.99 2.56
CA VAL A 271 -21.00 -8.34 3.15
C VAL A 271 -22.40 -8.66 3.70
N ASN A 272 -23.03 -7.70 4.38
CA ASN A 272 -24.37 -7.89 4.93
C ASN A 272 -25.43 -8.10 3.86
N LYS A 273 -25.37 -7.36 2.75
CA LYS A 273 -26.26 -7.56 1.61
C LYS A 273 -26.09 -8.96 0.99
N LEU A 274 -24.85 -9.42 0.83
CA LEU A 274 -24.56 -10.75 0.28
C LEU A 274 -25.05 -11.88 1.18
N ILE A 275 -24.99 -11.70 2.50
CA ILE A 275 -25.54 -12.67 3.47
C ILE A 275 -27.06 -12.68 3.41
N ALA A 276 -27.71 -11.51 3.33
CA ALA A 276 -29.17 -11.39 3.29
C ALA A 276 -29.79 -11.91 1.98
N SER A 277 -28.99 -12.01 0.90
CA SER A 277 -29.42 -12.55 -0.38
C SER A 277 -29.28 -14.08 -0.51
N ARG A 278 -28.85 -14.77 0.54
CA ARG A 278 -28.79 -16.24 0.61
C ARG A 278 -30.01 -16.79 1.32
#